data_AF-A0A349SE31-F1
#
_entry.id   AF-A0A349SE31-F1
#
_cell.length_a   1.000
_cell.length_b   1.000
_cell.length_c   1.000
_cell.angle_alpha   90.00
_cell.angle_beta   90.00
_cell.angle_gamma   90.00
#
_symmetry.space_group_name_H-M   'P 1'
#
loop_
_entity.id
_entity.type
_entity.pdbx_description
1 polymer ?
#
loop_
_entity_poly.entity_id
_entity_poly.type
_entity_poly.pdbx_seq_one_letter_code
_entity_poly.pdbx_strand_id
1 'polypeptide(L)' 'MARLPYLSESDLAEEDRDLLARDINLHRLLAHSPAGARAFTHL' A
#
# COMPACT_ATOMS: atom_id res chain seq x y z
N MET A 1 7.02 -12.97 -8.79
CA MET A 1 7.31 -11.55 -9.04
C MET A 1 6.01 -10.79 -9.12
N ALA A 2 5.92 -9.61 -8.52
CA ALA A 2 4.76 -8.75 -8.65
C ALA A 2 4.64 -8.23 -10.09
N ARG A 3 3.41 -8.10 -10.59
CA ARG A 3 3.14 -7.55 -11.94
C ARG A 3 3.26 -6.04 -11.98
N LEU A 4 3.24 -5.39 -10.82
CA LEU A 4 3.38 -3.95 -10.64
C LEU A 4 4.64 -3.65 -9.82
N PRO A 5 5.25 -2.47 -10.01
CA PRO A 5 6.33 -2.01 -9.14
C PRO A 5 5.82 -1.87 -7.70
N TYR A 6 6.72 -2.06 -6.74
CA TYR A 6 6.42 -1.85 -5.34
C TYR A 6 6.47 -0.36 -5.02
N LEU A 7 5.41 0.16 -4.39
CA LEU A 7 5.35 1.53 -3.91
C LEU A 7 6.10 1.65 -2.57
N SER A 8 6.70 2.81 -2.37
CA SER A 8 7.30 3.28 -1.12
C SER A 8 6.49 4.45 -0.55
N GLU A 9 6.76 4.85 0.70
CA GLU A 9 6.05 5.96 1.34
C GLU A 9 6.15 7.30 0.59
N SER A 10 7.23 7.50 -0.18
CA SER A 10 7.40 8.69 -1.03
C SER A 10 6.53 8.67 -2.28
N ASP A 11 6.03 7.51 -2.68
CA ASP A 11 5.15 7.36 -3.84
C ASP A 11 3.66 7.53 -3.48
N LEU A 12 3.36 7.68 -2.18
CA LEU A 12 2.00 7.78 -1.65
C LEU A 12 1.68 9.19 -1.15
N ALA A 13 0.38 9.51 -1.17
CA ALA A 13 -0.14 10.66 -0.45
C ALA A 13 0.12 10.47 1.06
N GLU A 14 0.32 11.58 1.78
CA GLU A 14 0.64 11.53 3.22
C GLU A 14 -0.41 10.80 4.04
N GLU A 15 -1.68 10.92 3.63
CA GLU A 15 -2.85 10.24 4.22
C GLU A 15 -2.89 8.72 3.98
N ASP A 16 -2.15 8.20 3.00
CA ASP A 16 -2.13 6.77 2.63
C ASP A 16 -0.84 6.06 3.06
N ARG A 17 0.11 6.78 3.69
CA ARG A 17 1.38 6.21 4.16
C ARG A 17 1.18 5.18 5.27
N ASP A 18 0.10 5.30 6.03
CA ASP A 18 -0.30 4.33 7.05
C ASP A 18 -0.53 2.93 6.47
N LEU A 19 -0.93 2.82 5.19
CA LEU A 19 -1.07 1.55 4.49
C LEU A 19 0.25 0.77 4.39
N LEU A 20 1.38 1.46 4.44
CA LEU A 20 2.72 0.85 4.44
C LEU A 20 3.32 0.71 5.85
N ALA A 21 2.58 1.02 6.92
CA ALA A 21 3.05 0.87 8.31
C ALA A 21 3.57 -0.55 8.59
N ARG A 22 3.04 -1.55 7.88
CA ARG A 22 3.64 -2.88 7.77
C ARG A 22 4.32 -3.04 6.42
N ASP A 23 5.63 -2.85 6.42
CA ASP A 23 6.47 -2.85 5.23
C ASP A 23 6.67 -4.27 4.65
N ILE A 24 5.64 -4.77 3.95
CA ILE A 24 5.68 -6.05 3.23
C ILE A 24 5.21 -5.86 1.79
N ASN A 25 5.70 -6.72 0.90
CA ASN A 25 5.40 -6.68 -0.53
C ASN A 25 3.89 -6.69 -0.86
N LEU A 26 3.05 -7.32 -0.04
CA LEU A 26 1.60 -7.32 -0.23
C LEU A 26 1.01 -5.91 -0.06
N HIS A 27 1.33 -5.21 1.02
CA HIS A 27 0.82 -3.86 1.26
C HIS A 27 1.36 -2.87 0.22
N ARG A 28 2.65 -2.99 -0.15
CA ARG A 28 3.23 -2.22 -1.25
C ARG A 28 2.50 -2.41 -2.58
N LEU A 29 1.88 -3.57 -2.80
CA LEU A 29 1.09 -3.85 -3.99
C LEU A 29 -0.37 -3.36 -3.84
N LEU A 30 -0.97 -3.53 -2.67
CA LEU A 30 -2.33 -3.08 -2.39
C LEU A 30 -2.42 -1.55 -2.36
N ALA A 31 -1.34 -0.84 -2.00
CA ALA A 31 -1.27 0.61 -1.97
C ALA A 31 -1.47 1.28 -3.35
N HIS A 32 -1.43 0.53 -4.45
CA HIS A 32 -1.90 1.00 -5.76
C HIS A 32 -3.42 1.29 -5.78
N SER A 33 -4.17 0.77 -4.81
CA SER A 33 -5.59 1.05 -4.59
C SER A 33 -5.86 1.23 -3.09
N PRO A 34 -5.70 2.47 -2.56
CA PRO A 34 -5.83 2.75 -1.13
C PRO A 34 -7.15 2.29 -0.50
N ALA A 35 -8.28 2.54 -1.18
CA ALA A 35 -9.59 2.11 -0.70
C ALA A 35 -9.71 0.57 -0.59
N GLY A 36 -9.12 -0.15 -1.55
CA GLY A 36 -9.09 -1.61 -1.52
C GLY A 36 -8.15 -2.15 -0.44
N ALA A 37 -7.00 -1.50 -0.23
CA ALA A 37 -6.06 -1.82 0.85
C ALA A 37 -6.73 -1.66 2.22
N ARG A 38 -7.43 -0.55 2.47
CA ARG A 38 -8.18 -0.32 3.72
C ARG A 38 -9.25 -1.37 3.95
N ALA A 39 -10.10 -1.63 2.95
CA ALA A 39 -11.12 -2.67 3.01
C ALA A 39 -10.55 -4.08 3.30
N PHE A 40 -9.40 -4.42 2.70
CA PHE A 40 -8.73 -5.70 2.94
C PHE A 40 -8.16 -5.81 4.36
N THR A 41 -7.53 -4.74 4.84
CA THR A 41 -6.76 -4.76 6.09
C THR A 41 -7.60 -4.43 7.32
N HIS A 42 -8.87 -4.02 7.13
CA HIS A 42 -9.74 -3.48 8.19
C HIS A 42 -9.08 -2.31 8.95
N LEU A 43 -8.21 -1.56 8.25
CA LEU A 43 -7.65 -0.27 8.65
C LEU A 43 -8.55 0.83 8.12
#